data_AF-A0AAD7EZC0-F1
#
_entry.id   AF-A0AAD7EZC0-F1
#
_cell.length_a   1.000
_cell.length_b   1.000
_cell.length_c   1.000
_cell.angle_alpha   90.00
_cell.angle_beta   90.00
_cell.angle_gamma   90.00
#
_symmetry.space_group_name_H-M   'P 1'
#
loop_
_entity.id
_entity.type
_entity.pdbx_description
1 polymer ?
#
loop_
_entity_poly.entity_id
_entity_poly.type
_entity_poly.pdbx_seq_one_letter_code
_entity_poly.pdbx_strand_id
1 'polypeptide(L)'
;MAATPARSTQILDSIITVLSLAKAGVTGIGIPAIEPVVNGVYELAQMLSTMKSNKESLAVLEKSLNNLAAIDVSGVDGDLKDRLTRISSKFTARAEECKLLGGRSHINRLFRSQKDKEKISEIRELVATDIGEFTFSGNISIEKLVKGISSKANNDILDKLKSSPARYNAANTPEKCMDGTRVDIINDIVSRLTNPLDPDQRVVILSGSAGSGKSTIAKSVASILADQKKILAASFFFAWDTAERNHIKPLPTTLARQLADHDDCFRRLLVKLIVEDRTGILDIDPHLQFQKLVVELLGQTPPTQTPWVICLDALDECGKDRGVLCLRWLSDNMDKIP
;
A
#
# COMPACT_ATOMS: atom_id res chain seq x y z
N MET A 1 5.17 -31.46 18.71
CA MET A 1 3.70 -31.68 18.72
C MET A 1 3.34 -32.27 17.37
N ALA A 2 3.05 -33.57 17.29
CA ALA A 2 2.62 -34.18 16.03
C ALA A 2 1.22 -33.65 15.67
N ALA A 3 1.06 -33.08 14.49
CA ALA A 3 -0.25 -32.65 14.00
C ALA A 3 -1.12 -33.90 13.78
N THR A 4 -2.37 -33.87 14.25
CA THR A 4 -3.32 -34.96 14.00
C THR A 4 -3.55 -35.11 12.49
N PRO A 5 -3.64 -36.34 11.93
CA PRO A 5 -3.76 -36.59 10.48
C PRO A 5 -4.91 -35.85 9.77
N ALA A 6 -5.97 -35.51 10.52
CA ALA A 6 -7.08 -34.70 10.01
C ALA A 6 -6.66 -33.26 9.66
N ARG A 7 -5.72 -32.68 10.41
CA ARG A 7 -5.27 -31.29 10.27
C ARG A 7 -4.33 -31.12 9.08
N SER A 8 -3.47 -32.10 8.79
CA SER A 8 -2.59 -32.09 7.61
C SER A 8 -3.36 -32.25 6.30
N THR A 9 -4.44 -33.06 6.30
CA THR A 9 -5.33 -33.22 5.14
C THR A 9 -6.07 -31.92 4.82
N GLN A 10 -6.60 -31.22 5.84
CA GLN A 10 -7.31 -29.95 5.67
C GLN A 10 -6.41 -28.82 5.11
N ILE A 11 -5.13 -28.82 5.49
CA ILE A 11 -4.13 -27.87 4.96
C ILE A 11 -3.88 -28.14 3.46
N LEU A 12 -3.71 -29.41 3.08
CA LEU A 12 -3.52 -29.79 1.68
C LEU A 12 -4.72 -29.43 0.81
N ASP A 13 -5.95 -29.63 1.29
CA ASP A 13 -7.16 -29.26 0.54
C ASP A 13 -7.23 -27.74 0.25
N SER A 14 -6.82 -26.93 1.22
CA SER A 14 -6.75 -25.47 1.07
C SER A 14 -5.67 -25.07 0.04
N ILE A 15 -4.49 -25.72 0.11
CA ILE A 15 -3.40 -25.51 -0.85
C ILE A 15 -3.81 -25.91 -2.27
N ILE A 16 -4.48 -27.05 -2.44
CA ILE A 16 -4.98 -27.55 -3.73
C ILE A 16 -5.94 -26.53 -4.35
N THR A 17 -6.80 -25.91 -3.54
CA THR A 17 -7.74 -24.88 -4.01
C THR A 17 -7.01 -23.64 -4.54
N VAL A 18 -5.94 -23.19 -3.86
CA VAL A 18 -5.14 -22.05 -4.34
C VAL A 18 -4.36 -22.42 -5.61
N LEU A 19 -3.77 -23.62 -5.64
CA LEU A 19 -2.99 -24.09 -6.78
C LEU A 19 -3.85 -24.33 -8.03
N SER A 20 -5.12 -24.72 -7.88
CA SER A 20 -6.04 -24.86 -9.03
C SER A 20 -6.34 -23.51 -9.69
N LEU A 21 -6.50 -22.45 -8.90
CA LEU A 21 -6.63 -21.08 -9.40
C LEU A 21 -5.34 -20.62 -10.08
N ALA A 22 -4.18 -20.88 -9.45
CA ALA A 22 -2.89 -20.55 -10.04
C ALA A 22 -2.68 -21.27 -11.38
N LYS A 23 -3.03 -22.56 -11.47
CA LYS A 23 -2.96 -23.36 -12.70
C LYS A 23 -3.78 -22.75 -13.83
N ALA A 24 -5.01 -22.32 -13.54
CA ALA A 24 -5.85 -21.64 -14.53
C ALA A 24 -5.23 -20.29 -14.97
N GLY A 25 -4.59 -19.58 -14.04
CA GLY A 25 -3.95 -18.29 -14.32
C GLY A 25 -2.68 -18.37 -15.17
N VAL A 26 -1.84 -19.39 -14.97
CA VAL A 26 -0.52 -19.48 -15.63
C VAL A 26 -0.55 -19.96 -17.08
N THR A 27 -1.67 -20.53 -17.51
CA THR A 27 -1.84 -21.05 -18.87
C THR A 27 -1.72 -19.90 -19.87
N GLY A 28 -0.68 -19.92 -20.72
CA GLY A 28 -0.49 -18.94 -21.78
C GLY A 28 0.20 -17.62 -21.36
N ILE A 29 0.74 -17.52 -20.14
CA ILE A 29 1.52 -16.33 -19.71
C ILE A 29 2.87 -16.22 -20.44
N GLY A 30 3.40 -17.34 -20.97
CA GLY A 30 4.65 -17.35 -21.75
C GLY A 30 5.93 -17.16 -20.92
N ILE A 31 5.85 -17.26 -19.60
CA ILE A 31 7.04 -17.27 -18.73
C ILE A 31 7.53 -18.73 -18.61
N PRO A 32 8.79 -19.03 -18.99
CA PRO A 32 9.38 -20.36 -18.84
C PRO A 32 9.30 -20.85 -17.38
N ALA A 33 9.24 -22.17 -17.17
CA ALA A 33 9.23 -22.84 -15.86
C ALA A 33 7.96 -22.69 -15.00
N ILE A 34 7.22 -21.57 -15.08
CA ILE A 34 6.09 -21.32 -14.16
C ILE A 34 4.98 -22.36 -14.31
N GLU A 35 4.51 -22.58 -15.54
CA GLU A 35 3.43 -23.53 -15.82
C GLU A 35 3.77 -24.97 -15.39
N PRO A 36 4.93 -25.56 -15.76
CA PRO A 36 5.28 -26.90 -15.30
C PRO A 36 5.47 -27.00 -13.78
N VAL A 37 5.99 -25.96 -13.11
CA VAL A 37 6.11 -25.97 -11.63
C VAL A 37 4.74 -25.95 -10.99
N VAL A 38 3.85 -25.03 -11.38
CA VAL A 38 2.51 -24.92 -10.79
C VAL A 38 1.71 -26.20 -11.02
N ASN A 39 1.75 -26.76 -12.23
CA ASN A 39 1.11 -28.03 -12.55
C ASN A 39 1.66 -29.18 -11.70
N GLY A 40 2.99 -29.33 -11.64
CA GLY A 40 3.60 -30.43 -10.89
C GLY A 40 3.39 -30.29 -9.37
N VAL A 41 3.44 -29.07 -8.81
CA VAL A 41 3.17 -28.83 -7.39
C VAL A 41 1.69 -29.07 -7.06
N TYR A 42 0.77 -28.73 -7.96
CA TYR A 42 -0.65 -29.08 -7.85
C TYR A 42 -0.86 -30.60 -7.81
N GLU A 43 -0.29 -31.33 -8.77
CA GLU A 43 -0.38 -32.79 -8.84
C GLU A 43 0.27 -33.46 -7.62
N LEU A 44 1.42 -32.94 -7.18
CA LEU A 44 2.10 -33.40 -5.97
C LEU A 44 1.22 -33.20 -4.73
N ALA A 45 0.54 -32.06 -4.58
CA ALA A 45 -0.37 -31.82 -3.46
C ALA A 45 -1.58 -32.78 -3.48
N GLN A 46 -2.17 -33.04 -4.65
CA GLN A 46 -3.26 -34.02 -4.81
C GLN A 46 -2.82 -35.45 -4.49
N MET A 47 -1.61 -35.83 -4.91
CA MET A 47 -1.03 -37.12 -4.56
C MET A 47 -0.85 -37.22 -3.04
N LEU A 48 -0.27 -36.19 -2.40
CA LEU A 48 -0.04 -36.16 -0.96
C LEU A 48 -1.34 -36.23 -0.15
N SER A 49 -2.47 -35.72 -0.62
CA SER A 49 -3.74 -35.81 0.12
C SER A 49 -4.28 -37.24 0.17
N THR A 50 -4.01 -38.06 -0.86
CA THR A 50 -4.51 -39.44 -1.00
C THR A 50 -3.46 -40.53 -0.75
N MET A 51 -2.20 -40.13 -0.57
CA MET A 51 -1.04 -41.02 -0.40
C MET A 51 -1.18 -41.95 0.81
N LYS A 52 -0.95 -43.26 0.59
CA LYS A 52 -0.80 -44.25 1.67
C LYS A 52 0.66 -44.33 2.11
N SER A 53 0.90 -44.63 3.39
CA SER A 53 2.25 -44.83 3.93
C SER A 53 2.82 -46.21 3.54
N ASN A 54 3.12 -46.41 2.24
CA ASN A 54 3.68 -47.64 1.69
C ASN A 54 4.81 -47.35 0.68
N LYS A 55 5.55 -48.40 0.29
CA LYS A 55 6.75 -48.29 -0.56
C LYS A 55 6.43 -47.86 -2.00
N GLU A 56 5.30 -48.30 -2.55
CA GLU A 56 4.88 -47.93 -3.90
C GLU A 56 4.59 -46.44 -3.98
N SER A 57 3.79 -45.92 -3.05
CA SER A 57 3.54 -44.49 -2.92
C SER A 57 4.82 -43.69 -2.70
N LEU A 58 5.77 -44.20 -1.91
CA LEU A 58 7.06 -43.55 -1.68
C LEU A 58 7.91 -43.44 -2.96
N ALA A 59 7.92 -44.49 -3.79
CA ALA A 59 8.63 -44.46 -5.07
C ALA A 59 7.99 -43.47 -6.07
N VAL A 60 6.65 -43.36 -6.06
CA VAL A 60 5.95 -42.34 -6.86
C VAL A 60 6.28 -40.94 -6.34
N LEU A 61 6.31 -40.74 -5.02
CA LEU A 61 6.69 -39.46 -4.41
C LEU A 61 8.13 -39.05 -4.78
N GLU A 62 9.10 -39.97 -4.67
CA GLU A 62 10.49 -39.75 -5.09
C GLU A 62 10.56 -39.27 -6.54
N LYS A 63 9.85 -39.95 -7.45
CA LYS A 63 9.84 -39.60 -8.88
C LYS A 63 9.25 -38.20 -9.11
N SER A 64 8.12 -37.89 -8.48
CA SER A 64 7.46 -36.58 -8.61
C SER A 64 8.35 -35.44 -8.09
N LEU A 65 9.03 -35.64 -6.96
CA LEU A 65 9.96 -34.66 -6.39
C LEU A 65 11.17 -34.42 -7.30
N ASN A 66 11.78 -35.48 -7.83
CA ASN A 66 12.91 -35.36 -8.77
C ASN A 66 12.51 -34.62 -10.06
N ASN A 67 11.33 -34.93 -10.61
CA ASN A 67 10.82 -34.26 -11.81
C ASN A 67 10.65 -32.75 -11.57
N LEU A 68 10.08 -32.37 -10.43
CA LEU A 68 9.89 -30.98 -10.05
C LEU A 68 11.19 -30.25 -9.76
N ALA A 69 12.14 -30.91 -9.10
CA ALA A 69 13.45 -30.33 -8.79
C ALA A 69 14.30 -30.09 -10.05
N ALA A 70 14.10 -30.90 -11.10
CA ALA A 70 14.80 -30.81 -12.37
C ALA A 70 14.23 -29.76 -13.34
N ILE A 71 13.15 -29.04 -12.98
CA ILE A 71 12.61 -27.99 -13.84
C ILE A 71 13.64 -26.87 -13.96
N ASP A 72 13.98 -26.50 -15.20
CA ASP A 72 14.86 -25.38 -15.47
C ASP A 72 14.18 -24.06 -15.11
N VAL A 73 14.80 -23.31 -14.20
CA VAL A 73 14.33 -22.00 -13.71
C VAL A 73 15.21 -20.84 -14.20
N SER A 74 16.09 -21.10 -15.17
CA SER A 74 17.05 -20.12 -15.71
C SER A 74 16.38 -18.86 -16.27
N GLY A 75 15.20 -19.01 -16.89
CA GLY A 75 14.38 -17.93 -17.45
C GLY A 75 13.51 -17.16 -16.45
N VAL A 76 13.70 -17.38 -15.14
CA VAL A 76 12.96 -16.70 -14.08
C VAL A 76 13.91 -15.85 -13.24
N ASP A 77 13.48 -14.65 -12.83
CA ASP A 77 14.28 -13.69 -12.07
C ASP A 77 13.59 -13.18 -10.80
N GLY A 78 14.37 -12.55 -9.92
CA GLY A 78 13.90 -11.91 -8.68
C GLY A 78 13.35 -12.88 -7.64
N ASP A 79 12.41 -12.41 -6.81
CA ASP A 79 11.78 -13.16 -5.71
C ASP A 79 11.26 -14.54 -6.14
N LEU A 80 10.71 -14.63 -7.36
CA LEU A 80 10.19 -15.90 -7.87
C LEU A 80 11.31 -16.92 -8.10
N LYS A 81 12.46 -16.51 -8.63
CA LYS A 81 13.63 -17.38 -8.84
C LYS A 81 14.15 -17.93 -7.52
N ASP A 82 14.24 -17.08 -6.49
CA ASP A 82 14.71 -17.47 -5.15
C ASP A 82 13.76 -18.49 -4.52
N ARG A 83 12.45 -18.25 -4.63
CA ARG A 83 11.42 -19.17 -4.11
C ARG A 83 11.43 -20.52 -4.85
N LEU A 84 11.59 -20.51 -6.17
CA LEU A 84 11.68 -21.72 -6.99
C LEU A 84 12.95 -22.52 -6.69
N THR A 85 14.10 -21.84 -6.56
CA THR A 85 15.37 -22.49 -6.22
C THR A 85 15.31 -23.12 -4.82
N ARG A 86 14.70 -22.40 -3.86
CA ARG A 86 14.52 -22.90 -2.49
C ARG A 86 13.64 -24.15 -2.45
N ILE A 87 12.48 -24.15 -3.12
CA ILE A 87 11.60 -25.33 -3.12
C ILE A 87 12.24 -26.51 -3.89
N SER A 88 12.96 -26.24 -4.99
CA SER A 88 13.70 -27.27 -5.72
C SER A 88 14.74 -27.96 -4.82
N SER A 89 15.56 -27.18 -4.09
CA SER A 89 16.56 -27.74 -3.16
C SER A 89 15.94 -28.62 -2.07
N LYS A 90 14.78 -28.21 -1.53
CA LYS A 90 14.00 -28.99 -0.57
C LYS A 90 13.50 -30.29 -1.20
N PHE A 91 12.94 -30.24 -2.41
CA PHE A 91 12.47 -31.42 -3.11
C PHE A 91 13.59 -32.41 -3.44
N THR A 92 14.79 -31.94 -3.81
CA THR A 92 15.98 -32.80 -3.97
C THR A 92 16.31 -33.54 -2.67
N ALA A 93 16.39 -32.81 -1.55
CA ALA A 93 16.67 -33.43 -0.24
C ALA A 93 15.61 -34.47 0.16
N ARG A 94 14.32 -34.19 -0.10
CA ARG A 94 13.21 -35.13 0.17
C ARG A 94 13.23 -36.35 -0.74
N ALA A 95 13.60 -36.18 -2.01
CA ALA A 95 13.74 -37.30 -2.95
C ALA A 95 14.87 -38.24 -2.53
N GLU A 96 16.02 -37.70 -2.09
CA GLU A 96 17.12 -38.50 -1.54
C GLU A 96 16.69 -39.28 -0.30
N GLU A 97 15.92 -38.66 0.60
CA GLU A 97 15.37 -39.32 1.79
C GLU A 97 14.43 -40.48 1.42
N CYS A 98 13.57 -40.28 0.42
CA CYS A 98 12.70 -41.34 -0.13
C CYS A 98 13.52 -42.51 -0.67
N LYS A 99 14.57 -42.23 -1.46
CA LYS A 99 15.46 -43.23 -2.06
C LYS A 99 16.16 -44.08 -1.01
N LEU A 100 16.72 -43.45 0.03
CA LEU A 100 17.40 -44.13 1.14
C LEU A 100 16.45 -45.04 1.93
N LEU A 101 15.19 -44.63 2.09
CA LEU A 101 14.17 -45.44 2.76
C LEU A 101 13.69 -46.60 1.87
N GLY A 102 13.57 -46.36 0.55
CA GLY A 102 13.14 -47.35 -0.45
C GLY A 102 14.17 -48.46 -0.73
N GLY A 103 15.47 -48.18 -0.63
CA GLY A 103 16.57 -49.10 -0.96
C GLY A 103 16.94 -50.15 0.10
N ARG A 104 16.29 -50.17 1.27
CA ARG A 104 16.67 -51.09 2.38
C ARG A 104 16.26 -52.55 2.12
N SER A 105 17.13 -53.49 2.53
CA SER A 105 16.95 -54.94 2.28
C SER A 105 15.73 -55.54 3.00
N HIS A 106 15.20 -56.65 2.47
CA HIS A 106 13.96 -57.30 2.93
C HIS A 106 14.02 -57.84 4.37
N ILE A 107 15.19 -58.18 4.89
CA ILE A 107 15.34 -58.84 6.21
C ILE A 107 15.18 -57.84 7.37
N ASN A 108 15.61 -56.58 7.19
CA ASN A 108 15.38 -55.50 8.16
C ASN A 108 13.92 -54.97 8.13
N ARG A 109 13.13 -55.35 7.13
CA ARG A 109 11.81 -54.77 6.81
C ARG A 109 10.67 -55.40 7.61
N LEU A 110 10.75 -56.69 7.93
CA LEU A 110 9.72 -57.40 8.68
C LEU A 110 9.67 -56.97 10.16
N PHE A 111 10.82 -56.59 10.73
CA PHE A 111 10.97 -56.23 12.14
C PHE A 111 10.65 -54.75 12.47
N ARG A 112 10.46 -53.88 11.46
CA ARG A 112 10.35 -52.41 11.66
C ARG A 112 9.27 -51.73 10.80
N SER A 113 8.30 -52.47 10.29
CA SER A 113 7.22 -51.96 9.41
C SER A 113 6.52 -50.71 9.95
N GLN A 114 6.31 -50.64 11.26
CA GLN A 114 5.70 -49.49 11.94
C GLN A 114 6.59 -48.23 11.87
N LYS A 115 7.91 -48.38 12.06
CA LYS A 115 8.88 -47.27 12.03
C LYS A 115 9.07 -46.70 10.62
N ASP A 116 9.02 -47.56 9.59
CA ASP A 116 9.06 -47.11 8.20
C ASP A 116 7.76 -46.38 7.82
N LYS A 117 6.61 -46.85 8.31
CA LYS A 117 5.31 -46.17 8.13
C LYS A 117 5.31 -44.76 8.73
N GLU A 118 5.87 -44.61 9.94
CA GLU A 118 6.04 -43.32 10.61
C GLU A 118 6.94 -42.38 9.80
N LYS A 119 8.09 -42.86 9.31
CA LYS A 119 8.99 -42.05 8.47
C LYS A 119 8.36 -41.63 7.14
N ILE A 120 7.58 -42.50 6.49
CA ILE A 120 6.85 -42.11 5.28
C ILE A 120 5.83 -41.01 5.58
N SER A 121 5.16 -41.10 6.74
CA SER A 121 4.24 -40.04 7.20
C SER A 121 4.98 -38.73 7.46
N GLU A 122 6.17 -38.79 8.07
CA GLU A 122 7.02 -37.62 8.33
C GLU A 122 7.48 -36.95 7.03
N ILE A 123 7.97 -37.72 6.05
CA ILE A 123 8.35 -37.19 4.73
C ILE A 123 7.15 -36.54 4.05
N ARG A 124 5.98 -37.18 4.08
CA ARG A 124 4.72 -36.63 3.53
C ARG A 124 4.38 -35.28 4.16
N GLU A 125 4.46 -35.17 5.49
CA GLU A 125 4.19 -33.93 6.22
C GLU A 125 5.21 -32.83 5.90
N LEU A 126 6.48 -33.20 5.75
CA LEU A 126 7.54 -32.25 5.40
C LEU A 126 7.36 -31.71 3.98
N VAL A 127 7.05 -32.57 3.00
CA VAL A 127 6.76 -32.13 1.62
C VAL A 127 5.51 -31.24 1.59
N ALA A 128 4.45 -31.61 2.33
CA ALA A 128 3.25 -30.77 2.45
C ALA A 128 3.57 -29.40 3.05
N THR A 129 4.47 -29.34 4.04
CA THR A 129 4.95 -28.10 4.65
C THR A 129 5.74 -27.26 3.64
N ASP A 130 6.64 -27.88 2.87
CA ASP A 130 7.45 -27.21 1.85
C ASP A 130 6.58 -26.58 0.75
N ILE A 131 5.52 -27.28 0.32
CA ILE A 131 4.52 -26.73 -0.62
C ILE A 131 3.75 -25.57 0.03
N GLY A 132 3.31 -25.75 1.28
CA GLY A 132 2.59 -24.72 2.03
C GLY A 132 3.37 -23.41 2.15
N GLU A 133 4.65 -23.49 2.49
CA GLU A 133 5.55 -22.33 2.56
C GLU A 133 5.70 -21.63 1.21
N PHE A 134 5.85 -22.39 0.13
CA PHE A 134 5.96 -21.84 -1.23
C PHE A 134 4.69 -21.10 -1.66
N THR A 135 3.51 -21.71 -1.43
CA THR A 135 2.20 -21.12 -1.76
C THR A 135 1.93 -19.88 -0.89
N PHE A 136 2.19 -19.95 0.41
CA PHE A 136 1.99 -18.81 1.32
C PHE A 136 2.87 -17.61 0.93
N SER A 137 4.16 -17.85 0.70
CA SER A 137 5.09 -16.82 0.23
C SER A 137 4.64 -16.22 -1.11
N GLY A 138 4.08 -17.03 -2.01
CA GLY A 138 3.54 -16.56 -3.29
C GLY A 138 2.33 -15.65 -3.14
N ASN A 139 1.41 -16.01 -2.26
CA ASN A 139 0.22 -15.21 -1.99
C ASN A 139 0.58 -13.84 -1.43
N ILE A 140 1.58 -13.76 -0.53
CA ILE A 140 2.09 -12.47 -0.01
C ILE A 140 2.69 -11.63 -1.14
N SER A 141 3.52 -12.21 -2.01
CA SER A 141 4.10 -11.50 -3.14
C SER A 141 3.02 -10.97 -4.10
N ILE A 142 1.96 -11.75 -4.36
CA ILE A 142 0.80 -11.31 -5.17
C ILE A 142 0.06 -10.17 -4.47
N GLU A 143 -0.26 -10.29 -3.18
CA GLU A 143 -0.96 -9.24 -2.44
C GLU A 143 -0.18 -7.91 -2.48
N LYS A 144 1.14 -7.98 -2.31
CA LYS A 144 2.02 -6.80 -2.40
C LYS A 144 1.99 -6.18 -3.81
N LEU A 145 2.04 -7.00 -4.86
CA LEU A 145 1.93 -6.53 -6.24
C LEU A 145 0.56 -5.89 -6.51
N VAL A 146 -0.53 -6.51 -6.07
CA VAL A 146 -1.90 -5.97 -6.22
C VAL A 146 -2.05 -4.63 -5.50
N LYS A 147 -1.55 -4.52 -4.26
CA LYS A 147 -1.52 -3.25 -3.52
C LYS A 147 -0.68 -2.19 -4.24
N GLY A 148 0.47 -2.59 -4.81
CA GLY A 148 1.32 -1.71 -5.61
C GLY A 148 0.62 -1.20 -6.88
N ILE A 149 -0.05 -2.09 -7.63
CA ILE A 149 -0.83 -1.74 -8.82
C ILE A 149 -1.98 -0.80 -8.45
N SER A 150 -2.73 -1.12 -7.39
CA SER A 150 -3.83 -0.27 -6.91
C SER A 150 -3.34 1.11 -6.47
N SER A 151 -2.22 1.17 -5.74
CA SER A 151 -1.59 2.44 -5.33
C SER A 151 -1.16 3.27 -6.54
N LYS A 152 -0.53 2.65 -7.55
CA LYS A 152 -0.14 3.32 -8.79
C LYS A 152 -1.36 3.83 -9.55
N ALA A 153 -2.39 3.00 -9.75
CA ALA A 153 -3.62 3.40 -10.42
C ALA A 153 -4.30 4.58 -9.71
N ASN A 154 -4.35 4.55 -8.38
CA ASN A 154 -4.86 5.67 -7.59
C ASN A 154 -4.03 6.94 -7.79
N ASN A 155 -2.69 6.84 -7.83
CA ASN A 155 -1.83 8.00 -8.12
C ASN A 155 -2.05 8.54 -9.54
N ASP A 156 -2.17 7.67 -10.55
CA ASP A 156 -2.46 8.08 -11.94
C ASP A 156 -3.80 8.82 -12.04
N ILE A 157 -4.81 8.42 -11.24
CA ILE A 157 -6.09 9.12 -11.13
C ILE A 157 -5.90 10.49 -10.47
N LEU A 158 -5.18 10.54 -9.35
CA LEU A 158 -4.92 11.78 -8.63
C LEU A 158 -4.02 12.75 -9.42
N ASP A 159 -3.16 12.28 -10.31
CA ASP A 159 -2.30 13.11 -11.16
C ASP A 159 -3.12 13.88 -12.21
N LYS A 160 -4.38 13.49 -12.45
CA LYS A 160 -5.33 14.28 -13.25
C LYS A 160 -5.74 15.57 -12.56
N LEU A 161 -5.59 15.68 -11.24
CA LEU A 161 -5.79 16.93 -10.51
C LEU A 161 -4.71 17.91 -10.92
N LYS A 162 -5.06 18.89 -11.76
CA LYS A 162 -4.20 20.01 -12.17
C LYS A 162 -3.81 20.82 -10.92
N SER A 163 -2.75 20.41 -10.24
CA SER A 163 -2.28 20.99 -8.98
C SER A 163 -1.22 22.04 -9.26
N SER A 164 -1.24 23.14 -8.51
CA SER A 164 -0.25 24.20 -8.57
C SER A 164 0.94 23.91 -7.64
N PRO A 165 2.18 24.32 -7.99
CA PRO A 165 3.33 24.29 -7.09
C PRO A 165 3.22 25.37 -5.99
N ALA A 166 2.14 25.35 -5.22
CA ALA A 166 1.85 26.27 -4.11
C ALA A 166 2.09 25.65 -2.72
N ARG A 167 2.69 24.44 -2.71
CA ARG A 167 3.34 23.76 -1.59
C ARG A 167 3.98 24.73 -0.60
N TYR A 168 3.80 24.62 0.72
CA TYR A 168 4.72 25.32 1.64
C TYR A 168 6.18 25.01 1.31
N ASN A 169 6.48 23.80 0.83
CA ASN A 169 7.81 23.34 0.42
C ASN A 169 8.06 23.40 -1.11
N ALA A 170 7.22 24.10 -1.88
CA ALA A 170 7.47 24.30 -3.31
C ALA A 170 8.61 25.29 -3.54
N ALA A 171 9.24 25.20 -4.71
CA ALA A 171 10.23 26.19 -5.15
C ALA A 171 9.61 27.60 -5.21
N ASN A 172 10.44 28.63 -5.05
CA ASN A 172 10.02 30.03 -5.11
C ASN A 172 8.89 30.39 -4.13
N THR A 173 8.82 29.70 -2.99
CA THR A 173 8.00 30.13 -1.85
C THR A 173 8.86 30.90 -0.86
N PRO A 174 8.27 31.71 0.03
CA PRO A 174 9.01 32.44 1.05
C PRO A 174 9.99 31.54 1.81
N GLU A 175 11.12 32.13 2.22
CA GLU A 175 12.05 31.49 3.15
C GLU A 175 11.45 31.41 4.56
N LYS A 176 11.95 30.48 5.37
CA LYS A 176 11.61 30.41 6.79
C LYS A 176 12.23 31.58 7.55
N CYS A 177 11.72 31.85 8.75
CA CYS A 177 12.36 32.77 9.68
C CYS A 177 13.77 32.27 10.00
N MET A 178 14.71 33.20 10.19
CA MET A 178 16.02 32.86 10.71
C MET A 178 15.89 32.26 12.10
N ASP A 179 16.74 31.29 12.41
CA ASP A 179 16.75 30.63 13.71
C ASP A 179 16.85 31.65 14.85
N GLY A 180 16.04 31.45 15.90
CA GLY A 180 15.98 32.36 17.05
C GLY A 180 15.19 33.65 16.83
N THR A 181 14.64 33.89 15.64
CA THR A 181 13.77 35.07 15.38
C THR A 181 12.29 34.70 15.39
N ARG A 182 11.43 35.65 15.81
CA ARG A 182 9.96 35.50 15.83
C ARG A 182 9.45 34.25 16.57
N VAL A 183 10.24 33.76 17.53
CA VAL A 183 9.99 32.52 18.28
C VAL A 183 8.65 32.57 19.01
N ASP A 184 8.37 33.67 19.72
CA ASP A 184 7.16 33.78 20.55
C ASP A 184 5.87 33.68 19.72
N ILE A 185 5.80 34.41 18.60
CA ILE A 185 4.62 34.38 17.73
C ILE A 185 4.46 33.04 17.02
N ILE A 186 5.55 32.41 16.59
CA ILE A 186 5.51 31.08 15.98
C ILE A 186 4.99 30.06 17.00
N ASN A 187 5.51 30.10 18.24
CA ASN A 187 5.11 29.19 19.31
C ASN A 187 3.65 29.40 19.71
N ASP A 188 3.18 30.65 19.80
CA ASP A 188 1.77 30.96 20.06
C ASP A 188 0.86 30.35 18.98
N ILE A 189 1.16 30.59 17.70
CA ILE A 189 0.38 30.04 16.59
C ILE A 189 0.37 28.51 16.61
N VAL A 190 1.53 27.88 16.76
CA VAL A 190 1.63 26.41 16.80
C VAL A 190 0.89 25.85 18.02
N SER A 191 0.97 26.50 19.18
CA SER A 191 0.25 26.08 20.39
C SER A 191 -1.26 26.10 20.19
N ARG A 192 -1.79 27.15 19.56
CA ARG A 192 -3.22 27.26 19.26
C ARG A 192 -3.69 26.19 18.28
N LEU A 193 -2.94 26.00 17.19
CA LEU A 193 -3.29 25.02 16.14
C LEU A 193 -3.10 23.55 16.56
N THR A 194 -2.39 23.29 17.65
CA THR A 194 -2.15 21.93 18.16
C THR A 194 -3.04 21.57 19.35
N ASN A 195 -3.81 22.51 19.90
CA ASN A 195 -4.68 22.27 21.05
C ASN A 195 -6.12 21.91 20.59
N PRO A 196 -6.56 20.64 20.72
CA PRO A 196 -7.85 20.19 20.22
C PRO A 196 -9.06 20.61 21.08
N LEU A 197 -8.82 21.32 22.20
CA LEU A 197 -9.84 21.58 23.23
C LEU A 197 -10.53 22.95 23.12
N ASP A 198 -10.15 23.80 22.17
CA ASP A 198 -10.75 25.13 21.99
C ASP A 198 -11.51 25.23 20.65
N PRO A 199 -12.84 24.97 20.63
CA PRO A 199 -13.65 25.04 19.42
C PRO A 199 -13.75 26.46 18.83
N ASP A 200 -13.35 27.50 19.56
CA ASP A 200 -13.33 28.90 19.11
C ASP A 200 -12.00 29.29 18.41
N GLN A 201 -11.00 28.39 18.36
CA GLN A 201 -9.68 28.63 17.76
C GLN A 201 -9.46 27.95 16.39
N ARG A 202 -10.53 27.66 15.64
CA ARG A 202 -10.44 26.99 14.32
C ARG A 202 -9.72 27.80 13.25
N VAL A 203 -9.60 29.12 13.43
CA VAL A 203 -9.00 30.03 12.46
C VAL A 203 -7.99 30.95 13.14
N VAL A 204 -6.76 30.96 12.63
CA VAL A 204 -5.72 31.92 13.01
C VAL A 204 -5.45 32.85 11.82
N ILE A 205 -5.67 34.16 12.02
CA ILE A 205 -5.38 35.18 11.01
C ILE A 205 -4.11 35.93 11.42
N LEU A 206 -3.05 35.77 10.62
CA LEU A 206 -1.82 36.55 10.76
C LEU A 206 -1.91 37.81 9.89
N SER A 207 -2.19 38.96 10.51
CA SER A 207 -2.23 40.26 9.84
C SER A 207 -1.09 41.17 10.31
N GLY A 208 -0.79 42.21 9.52
CA GLY A 208 0.30 43.14 9.81
C GLY A 208 0.75 43.93 8.58
N SER A 209 1.57 44.96 8.80
CA SER A 209 2.05 45.85 7.74
C SER A 209 2.79 45.10 6.62
N ALA A 210 2.84 45.70 5.43
CA ALA A 210 3.68 45.20 4.34
C ALA A 210 5.15 45.11 4.81
N GLY A 211 5.87 44.08 4.36
CA GLY A 211 7.28 43.86 4.72
C GLY A 211 7.54 43.34 6.14
N SER A 212 6.53 43.09 6.97
CA SER A 212 6.71 42.65 8.36
C SER A 212 7.15 41.18 8.53
N GLY A 213 7.23 40.41 7.43
CA GLY A 213 7.64 39.01 7.42
C GLY A 213 6.52 37.98 7.65
N LYS A 214 5.24 38.34 7.37
CA LYS A 214 4.09 37.44 7.58
C LYS A 214 4.23 36.11 6.85
N SER A 215 4.53 36.15 5.55
CA SER A 215 4.72 34.94 4.73
C SER A 215 5.88 34.08 5.21
N THR A 216 6.95 34.70 5.72
CA THR A 216 8.09 34.03 6.37
C THR A 216 7.65 33.32 7.66
N ILE A 217 6.81 33.94 8.48
CA ILE A 217 6.23 33.31 9.69
C ILE A 217 5.29 32.16 9.29
N ALA A 218 4.40 32.37 8.32
CA ALA A 218 3.47 31.35 7.82
C ALA A 218 4.24 30.13 7.28
N LYS A 219 5.33 30.34 6.55
CA LYS A 219 6.25 29.30 6.09
C LYS A 219 6.88 28.52 7.24
N SER A 220 7.39 29.21 8.27
CA SER A 220 7.97 28.58 9.45
C SER A 220 6.94 27.72 10.19
N VAL A 221 5.74 28.26 10.43
CA VAL A 221 4.63 27.54 11.06
C VAL A 221 4.26 26.31 10.24
N ALA A 222 4.03 26.46 8.94
CA ALA A 222 3.69 25.34 8.06
C ALA A 222 4.75 24.22 8.11
N SER A 223 6.04 24.57 8.09
CA SER A 223 7.11 23.58 8.22
C SER A 223 7.11 22.87 9.58
N ILE A 224 6.89 23.58 10.70
CA ILE A 224 6.79 22.94 12.02
C ILE A 224 5.61 21.95 12.05
N LEU A 225 4.46 22.38 11.51
CA LEU A 225 3.25 21.56 11.47
C LEU A 225 3.41 20.33 10.56
N ALA A 226 4.15 20.44 9.46
CA ALA A 226 4.41 19.34 8.54
C ALA A 226 5.50 18.38 9.04
N ASP A 227 6.62 18.92 9.51
CA ASP A 227 7.83 18.14 9.76
C ASP A 227 7.87 17.56 11.17
N GLN A 228 7.43 18.34 12.16
CA GLN A 228 7.53 17.98 13.57
C GLN A 228 6.21 17.45 14.15
N LYS A 229 5.08 18.07 13.78
CA LYS A 229 3.76 17.71 14.34
C LYS A 229 2.96 16.74 13.48
N LYS A 230 3.26 16.65 12.18
CA LYS A 230 2.55 15.82 11.19
C LYS A 230 1.05 16.14 11.07
N ILE A 231 0.68 17.41 11.26
CA ILE A 231 -0.72 17.89 11.21
C ILE A 231 -1.00 18.92 10.11
N LEU A 232 0.02 19.35 9.35
CA LEU A 232 -0.23 20.16 8.15
C LEU A 232 -0.82 19.26 7.06
N ALA A 233 -2.13 19.38 6.84
CA ALA A 233 -2.86 18.57 5.87
C ALA A 233 -2.79 19.15 4.46
N ALA A 234 -2.77 20.49 4.34
CA ALA A 234 -2.57 21.16 3.06
C ALA A 234 -2.00 22.57 3.23
N SER A 235 -1.45 23.11 2.14
CA SER A 235 -0.97 24.49 2.10
C SER A 235 -1.09 25.10 0.70
N PHE A 236 -1.31 26.40 0.63
CA PHE A 236 -1.28 27.17 -0.61
C PHE A 236 -0.69 28.55 -0.36
N PHE A 237 0.47 28.81 -0.97
CA PHE A 237 1.14 30.11 -0.94
C PHE A 237 0.89 30.81 -2.27
N PHE A 238 0.02 31.84 -2.24
CA PHE A 238 -0.22 32.69 -3.40
C PHE A 238 1.03 33.53 -3.71
N ALA A 239 1.17 33.89 -4.99
CA ALA A 239 2.25 34.76 -5.44
C ALA A 239 1.81 35.53 -6.69
N TRP A 240 1.79 36.86 -6.65
CA TRP A 240 1.23 37.68 -7.73
C TRP A 240 2.01 37.55 -9.05
N ASP A 241 3.31 37.29 -8.96
CA ASP A 241 4.25 37.19 -10.08
C ASP A 241 4.34 35.79 -10.70
N THR A 242 3.64 34.80 -10.12
CA THR A 242 3.70 33.41 -10.55
C THR A 242 2.35 32.96 -11.09
N ALA A 243 2.27 32.65 -12.39
CA ALA A 243 1.01 32.39 -13.09
C ALA A 243 0.16 31.26 -12.46
N GLU A 244 0.81 30.24 -11.91
CA GLU A 244 0.14 29.10 -11.28
C GLU A 244 -0.37 29.42 -9.86
N ARG A 245 0.04 30.54 -9.27
CA ARG A 245 -0.21 30.92 -7.87
C ARG A 245 -0.83 32.31 -7.72
N ASN A 246 -1.05 33.04 -8.81
CA ASN A 246 -1.60 34.40 -8.78
C ASN A 246 -3.13 34.45 -8.91
N HIS A 247 -3.81 33.30 -8.92
CA HIS A 247 -5.27 33.22 -9.03
C HIS A 247 -5.81 32.00 -8.29
N ILE A 248 -7.09 32.05 -7.94
CA ILE A 248 -7.74 31.04 -7.08
C ILE A 248 -8.04 29.70 -7.79
N LYS A 249 -8.06 29.67 -9.12
CA LYS A 249 -8.52 28.51 -9.92
C LYS A 249 -7.91 27.15 -9.53
N PRO A 250 -6.60 26.99 -9.26
CA PRO A 250 -6.00 25.70 -8.91
C PRO A 250 -6.09 25.38 -7.43
N LEU A 251 -6.59 26.29 -6.58
CA LEU A 251 -6.69 26.08 -5.13
C LEU A 251 -7.44 24.77 -4.79
N PRO A 252 -8.64 24.49 -5.34
CA PRO A 252 -9.41 23.30 -4.97
C PRO A 252 -8.68 21.99 -5.26
N THR A 253 -8.16 21.83 -6.48
CA THR A 253 -7.44 20.63 -6.91
C THR A 253 -6.12 20.45 -6.15
N THR A 254 -5.43 21.55 -5.85
CA THR A 254 -4.17 21.56 -5.10
C THR A 254 -4.38 21.17 -3.63
N LEU A 255 -5.45 21.65 -3.00
CA LEU A 255 -5.83 21.25 -1.64
C LEU A 255 -6.29 19.80 -1.61
N ALA A 256 -7.20 19.39 -2.50
CA ALA A 256 -7.69 18.02 -2.57
C ALA A 256 -6.56 16.99 -2.77
N ARG A 257 -5.58 17.30 -3.63
CA ARG A 257 -4.40 16.44 -3.80
C ARG A 257 -3.57 16.34 -2.52
N GLN A 258 -3.34 17.45 -1.83
CA GLN A 258 -2.59 17.46 -0.57
C GLN A 258 -3.31 16.68 0.53
N LEU A 259 -4.63 16.85 0.67
CA LEU A 259 -5.45 16.11 1.62
C LEU A 259 -5.43 14.60 1.34
N ALA A 260 -5.45 14.19 0.06
CA ALA A 260 -5.29 12.78 -0.33
C ALA A 260 -3.86 12.24 -0.10
N ASP A 261 -2.84 13.09 -0.08
CA ASP A 261 -1.48 12.70 0.32
C ASP A 261 -1.35 12.62 1.85
N HIS A 262 -2.21 13.32 2.60
CA HIS A 262 -2.21 13.35 4.06
C HIS A 262 -2.97 12.17 4.69
N ASP A 263 -4.12 11.77 4.13
CA ASP A 263 -4.99 10.74 4.71
C ASP A 263 -5.52 9.74 3.68
N ASP A 264 -5.46 8.46 4.03
CA ASP A 264 -5.87 7.35 3.18
C ASP A 264 -7.39 7.25 2.99
N CYS A 265 -8.19 7.70 3.97
CA CYS A 265 -9.64 7.70 3.86
C CYS A 265 -10.09 8.79 2.88
N PHE A 266 -9.60 10.01 3.06
CA PHE A 266 -9.81 11.12 2.13
C PHE A 266 -9.34 10.73 0.71
N ARG A 267 -8.17 10.11 0.59
CA ARG A 267 -7.64 9.57 -0.68
C ARG A 267 -8.64 8.65 -1.37
N ARG A 268 -9.19 7.66 -0.66
CA ARG A 268 -10.17 6.72 -1.23
C ARG A 268 -11.44 7.41 -1.68
N LEU A 269 -11.95 8.34 -0.88
CA LEU A 269 -13.15 9.12 -1.21
C LEU A 269 -12.92 9.96 -2.48
N LEU A 270 -11.78 10.65 -2.59
CA LEU A 270 -11.42 11.46 -3.75
C LEU A 270 -11.25 10.62 -5.01
N VAL A 271 -10.52 9.50 -4.92
CA VAL A 271 -10.34 8.58 -6.06
C VAL A 271 -11.69 8.05 -6.53
N LYS A 272 -12.55 7.61 -5.61
CA LYS A 272 -13.89 7.12 -5.94
C LYS A 272 -14.70 8.20 -6.66
N LEU A 273 -14.72 9.42 -6.13
CA LEU A 273 -15.43 10.55 -6.73
C LEU A 273 -14.95 10.82 -8.17
N ILE A 274 -13.64 10.84 -8.42
CA ILE A 274 -13.08 11.09 -9.75
C ILE A 274 -13.38 9.93 -10.72
N VAL A 275 -13.35 8.68 -10.25
CA VAL A 275 -13.63 7.50 -11.09
C VAL A 275 -15.10 7.41 -11.48
N GLU A 276 -16.00 7.74 -10.57
CA GLU A 276 -17.45 7.67 -10.79
C GLU A 276 -18.00 8.91 -11.50
N ASP A 277 -17.21 10.00 -11.55
CA ASP A 277 -17.63 11.24 -12.18
C ASP A 277 -17.84 11.10 -13.69
N ARG A 278 -19.03 11.51 -14.14
CA ARG A 278 -19.40 11.61 -15.56
C ARG A 278 -19.58 13.07 -16.01
N THR A 279 -19.40 14.03 -15.10
CA THR A 279 -19.72 15.44 -15.32
C THR A 279 -18.51 16.30 -15.65
N GLY A 280 -17.29 15.77 -15.52
CA GLY A 280 -16.07 16.53 -15.74
C GLY A 280 -15.74 17.45 -14.56
N ILE A 281 -15.85 16.94 -13.33
CA ILE A 281 -15.65 17.66 -12.07
C ILE A 281 -14.32 18.43 -12.00
N LEU A 282 -13.30 17.99 -12.74
CA LEU A 282 -11.99 18.64 -12.80
C LEU A 282 -11.93 19.90 -13.70
N ASP A 283 -12.99 20.16 -14.46
CA ASP A 283 -13.07 21.32 -15.37
C ASP A 283 -14.29 22.23 -15.11
N ILE A 284 -15.09 21.95 -14.07
CA ILE A 284 -16.20 22.83 -13.64
C ILE A 284 -15.70 24.10 -12.93
N ASP A 285 -16.63 24.97 -12.56
CA ASP A 285 -16.35 26.20 -11.82
C ASP A 285 -15.54 25.94 -10.52
N PRO A 286 -14.46 26.69 -10.25
CA PRO A 286 -13.59 26.48 -9.09
C PRO A 286 -14.29 26.51 -7.72
N HIS A 287 -15.36 27.29 -7.56
CA HIS A 287 -16.12 27.28 -6.30
C HIS A 287 -16.84 25.93 -6.11
N LEU A 288 -17.45 25.41 -7.18
CA LEU A 288 -18.10 24.10 -7.15
C LEU A 288 -17.07 22.97 -6.98
N GLN A 289 -15.87 23.12 -7.55
CA GLN A 289 -14.74 22.22 -7.27
C GLN A 289 -14.36 22.24 -5.80
N PHE A 290 -14.25 23.42 -5.18
CA PHE A 290 -13.92 23.55 -3.77
C PHE A 290 -14.96 22.85 -2.88
N GLN A 291 -16.24 23.06 -3.17
CA GLN A 291 -17.32 22.39 -2.45
C GLN A 291 -17.21 20.86 -2.56
N LYS A 292 -17.11 20.32 -3.78
CA LYS A 292 -17.14 18.86 -3.99
C LYS A 292 -15.84 18.14 -3.63
N LEU A 293 -14.69 18.73 -3.95
CA LEU A 293 -13.38 18.08 -3.79
C LEU A 293 -12.76 18.30 -2.41
N VAL A 294 -13.17 19.35 -1.68
CA VAL A 294 -12.60 19.70 -0.38
C VAL A 294 -13.66 19.61 0.71
N VAL A 295 -14.70 20.44 0.66
CA VAL A 295 -15.67 20.57 1.77
C VAL A 295 -16.46 19.27 1.99
N GLU A 296 -17.08 18.73 0.94
CA GLU A 296 -17.90 17.52 1.03
C GLU A 296 -17.08 16.29 1.40
N LEU A 297 -15.84 16.18 0.92
CA LEU A 297 -14.96 15.06 1.24
C LEU A 297 -14.40 15.15 2.65
N LEU A 298 -14.09 16.35 3.14
CA LEU A 298 -13.71 16.55 4.54
C LEU A 298 -14.87 16.15 5.46
N GLY A 299 -16.10 16.57 5.16
CA GLY A 299 -17.29 16.18 5.95
C GLY A 299 -17.60 14.68 5.94
N GLN A 300 -17.15 13.94 4.92
CA GLN A 300 -17.26 12.48 4.84
C GLN A 300 -16.07 11.74 5.49
N THR A 301 -14.97 12.46 5.76
CA THR A 301 -13.79 11.87 6.36
C THR A 301 -14.02 11.72 7.87
N PRO A 302 -13.80 10.53 8.45
CA PRO A 302 -14.00 10.33 9.88
C PRO A 302 -13.15 11.31 10.71
N PRO A 303 -13.69 11.85 11.81
CA PRO A 303 -12.93 12.74 12.68
C PRO A 303 -11.70 12.01 13.21
N THR A 304 -10.56 12.69 13.23
CA THR A 304 -9.30 12.15 13.76
C THR A 304 -9.00 12.79 15.12
N GLN A 305 -8.19 12.11 15.94
CA GLN A 305 -7.80 12.64 17.27
C GLN A 305 -6.83 13.83 17.15
N THR A 306 -6.18 13.97 16.00
CA THR A 306 -5.20 15.01 15.71
C THR A 306 -5.81 16.06 14.78
N PRO A 307 -5.73 17.36 15.09
CA PRO A 307 -6.29 18.39 14.23
C PRO A 307 -5.60 18.40 12.87
N TRP A 308 -6.32 18.77 11.80
CA TRP A 308 -5.75 19.00 10.48
C TRP A 308 -5.64 20.50 10.24
N VAL A 309 -4.46 20.95 9.79
CA VAL A 309 -4.23 22.36 9.50
C VAL A 309 -4.09 22.59 8.01
N ILE A 310 -4.85 23.56 7.49
CA ILE A 310 -4.69 24.10 6.14
C ILE A 310 -4.09 25.51 6.25
N CYS A 311 -2.92 25.71 5.64
CA CYS A 311 -2.25 27.02 5.64
C CYS A 311 -2.45 27.74 4.31
N LEU A 312 -3.09 28.90 4.33
CA LEU A 312 -3.24 29.78 3.16
C LEU A 312 -2.47 31.08 3.41
N ASP A 313 -1.51 31.39 2.56
CA ASP A 313 -0.68 32.59 2.68
C ASP A 313 -0.86 33.52 1.47
N ALA A 314 -0.65 34.82 1.69
CA ALA A 314 -0.68 35.87 0.67
C ALA A 314 -1.99 35.94 -0.14
N LEU A 315 -3.15 35.73 0.51
CA LEU A 315 -4.47 35.83 -0.14
C LEU A 315 -4.66 37.16 -0.92
N ASP A 316 -4.04 38.25 -0.46
CA ASP A 316 -4.06 39.56 -1.12
C ASP A 316 -3.31 39.61 -2.46
N GLU A 317 -2.48 38.61 -2.75
CA GLU A 317 -1.79 38.41 -4.03
C GLU A 317 -2.60 37.55 -5.02
N CYS A 318 -3.78 37.08 -4.63
CA CYS A 318 -4.70 36.36 -5.50
C CYS A 318 -5.46 37.34 -6.41
N GLY A 319 -4.91 37.57 -7.60
CA GLY A 319 -5.61 38.19 -8.72
C GLY A 319 -6.18 39.58 -8.42
N LYS A 320 -7.21 39.96 -9.18
CA LYS A 320 -7.85 41.28 -9.06
C LYS A 320 -8.77 41.39 -7.83
N ASP A 321 -9.32 40.27 -7.37
CA ASP A 321 -10.22 40.22 -6.22
C ASP A 321 -9.46 40.15 -4.88
N ARG A 322 -8.12 40.04 -4.90
CA ARG A 322 -7.25 40.00 -3.71
C ARG A 322 -7.72 38.96 -2.69
N GLY A 323 -8.12 37.79 -3.18
CA GLY A 323 -8.53 36.65 -2.35
C GLY A 323 -9.91 36.78 -1.68
N VAL A 324 -10.71 37.80 -2.02
CA VAL A 324 -12.07 37.97 -1.48
C VAL A 324 -12.94 36.76 -1.80
N LEU A 325 -12.82 36.16 -2.99
CA LEU A 325 -13.56 34.93 -3.32
C LEU A 325 -13.14 33.77 -2.43
N CYS A 326 -11.85 33.61 -2.14
CA CYS A 326 -11.35 32.56 -1.27
C CYS A 326 -11.94 32.69 0.14
N LEU A 327 -11.91 33.90 0.70
CA LEU A 327 -12.49 34.18 2.02
C LEU A 327 -13.99 33.88 2.05
N ARG A 328 -14.74 34.21 1.00
CA ARG A 328 -16.16 33.85 0.89
C ARG A 328 -16.36 32.34 0.87
N TRP A 329 -15.61 31.60 0.04
CA TRP A 329 -15.71 30.14 -0.02
C TRP A 329 -15.44 29.48 1.34
N LEU A 330 -14.48 29.99 2.09
CA LEU A 330 -14.19 29.51 3.45
C LEU A 330 -15.30 29.88 4.41
N SER A 331 -15.74 31.14 4.42
CA SER A 331 -16.81 31.63 5.29
C SER A 331 -18.12 30.88 5.10
N ASP A 332 -18.50 30.59 3.85
CA ASP A 332 -19.76 29.91 3.50
C ASP A 332 -19.77 28.42 3.89
N ASN A 333 -18.61 27.85 4.22
CA ASN A 333 -18.45 26.43 4.47
C ASN A 333 -17.77 26.10 5.81
N MET A 334 -17.48 27.10 6.65
CA MET A 334 -16.74 26.89 7.91
C MET A 334 -17.42 25.88 8.83
N ASP A 335 -18.75 25.91 8.91
CA ASP A 335 -19.54 24.99 9.73
C ASP A 335 -19.58 23.54 9.19
N LYS A 336 -19.18 23.34 7.93
CA LYS A 336 -19.16 22.03 7.25
C LYS A 336 -17.76 21.41 7.24
N ILE A 337 -16.73 22.18 7.55
CA ILE A 337 -15.36 21.70 7.67
C ILE A 337 -15.20 21.19 9.11
N PRO A 338 -14.94 19.88 9.29
CA PRO A 338 -14.95 19.23 10.60
C PRO A 338 -13.85 19.74 11.55
#